data_AF-A0A5K0YMC3-F1
#
_entry.id   AF-A0A5K0YMC3-F1
#
_cell.length_a   1.000
_cell.length_b   1.000
_cell.length_c   1.000
_cell.angle_alpha   90.00
_cell.angle_beta   90.00
_cell.angle_gamma   90.00
#
_symmetry.space_group_name_H-M   'P 1'
#
loop_
_entity.id
_entity.type
_entity.pdbx_description
1 polymer ?
#
loop_
_entity_poly.entity_id
_entity_poly.type
_entity_poly.pdbx_seq_one_letter_code
_entity_poly.pdbx_strand_id
1 'polypeptide(L)'
;VDEDMKNRFWTTVGYDVTQDRGEPTRERPLDKGVVDTSAKDGSSLLQRLSNHGLRVAEDHRRNLYTVECDAVVVGSGCGGSVAAALLAKSGYKVVVMEKG
;
A
#
# COMPACT_ATOMS: atom_id res chain seq x y z
N VAL A 1 5.08 2.08 -28.63
CA VAL A 1 6.51 2.32 -28.32
C VAL A 1 7.13 2.89 -29.58
N ASP A 2 7.87 3.99 -29.48
CA ASP A 2 8.64 4.48 -30.62
C ASP A 2 9.79 3.51 -30.96
N GLU A 3 10.45 3.70 -32.09
CA GLU A 3 11.59 2.87 -32.51
C GLU A 3 12.76 2.92 -31.51
N ASP A 4 12.78 3.91 -30.62
CA ASP A 4 13.78 4.08 -29.56
C ASP A 4 13.43 3.34 -28.24
N MET A 5 12.33 2.57 -28.21
CA MET A 5 11.81 1.92 -27.00
C MET A 5 11.57 2.90 -25.83
N LYS A 6 11.34 4.19 -26.11
CA LYS A 6 11.09 5.20 -25.08
C LYS A 6 9.60 5.39 -24.90
N ASN A 7 9.08 4.96 -23.76
CA ASN A 7 7.73 5.32 -23.35
C ASN A 7 7.76 6.58 -22.48
N ARG A 8 7.18 7.67 -23.01
CA ARG A 8 7.10 8.97 -22.33
C ARG A 8 6.36 8.90 -20.98
N PHE A 9 5.52 7.89 -20.75
CA PHE A 9 4.76 7.72 -19.52
C PHE A 9 5.53 7.03 -18.38
N TRP A 10 6.70 6.45 -18.65
CA TRP A 10 7.49 5.76 -17.63
C TRP A 10 8.02 6.72 -16.55
N THR A 11 8.55 7.87 -16.95
CA THR A 11 9.08 8.88 -16.02
C THR A 11 7.98 9.49 -15.14
N THR A 12 6.75 9.56 -15.63
CA THR A 12 5.59 10.07 -14.88
C THR A 12 5.31 9.23 -13.62
N VAL A 13 5.49 7.91 -13.70
CA VAL A 13 5.34 7.01 -12.54
C VAL A 13 6.68 6.78 -11.80
N GLY A 14 7.70 7.57 -12.13
CA GLY A 14 9.04 7.46 -11.56
C GLY A 14 9.79 6.20 -11.99
N TYR A 15 9.38 5.56 -13.08
CA TYR A 15 10.03 4.37 -13.61
C TYR A 15 11.20 4.77 -14.50
N ASP A 16 12.40 4.38 -14.08
CA ASP A 16 13.64 4.57 -14.81
C ASP A 16 14.16 3.22 -15.32
N VAL A 17 14.33 3.14 -16.64
CA VAL A 17 14.78 1.93 -17.35
C VAL A 17 16.25 1.64 -17.07
N THR A 18 17.01 2.67 -16.72
CA THR A 18 18.44 2.56 -16.40
C THR A 18 18.69 2.19 -14.95
N GLN A 19 17.64 2.14 -14.12
CA GLN A 19 17.75 1.83 -12.70
C GLN A 19 18.17 0.37 -12.50
N ASP A 20 19.34 0.18 -11.89
CA ASP A 20 19.79 -1.12 -11.44
C ASP A 20 18.80 -1.66 -10.40
N ARG A 21 18.20 -2.81 -10.71
CA ARG A 21 17.20 -3.46 -9.84
C ARG A 21 17.84 -4.31 -8.76
N GLY A 22 19.17 -4.45 -8.79
CA GLY A 22 19.89 -5.38 -7.94
C GLY A 22 19.45 -6.83 -8.17
N GLU A 23 19.99 -7.73 -7.35
CA GLU A 23 19.50 -9.11 -7.35
C GLU A 23 18.12 -9.19 -6.68
N PRO A 24 17.18 -9.95 -7.25
CA PRO A 24 15.88 -10.15 -6.63
C PRO A 24 16.05 -10.76 -5.24
N THR A 25 15.59 -10.04 -4.21
CA THR A 25 15.59 -10.55 -2.84
C THR A 25 14.52 -11.61 -2.68
N ARG A 26 14.81 -12.64 -1.88
CA ARG A 26 13.81 -13.67 -1.52
C ARG A 26 12.66 -13.10 -0.68
N GLU A 27 12.93 -12.03 0.09
CA GLU A 27 11.90 -11.32 0.84
C GLU A 27 11.01 -10.50 -0.09
N ARG A 28 9.70 -10.61 0.10
CA ARG A 28 8.70 -9.76 -0.55
C ARG A 28 8.46 -8.55 0.36
N PRO A 29 8.86 -7.32 -0.05
CA PRO A 29 8.80 -6.16 0.84
C PRO A 29 7.39 -5.85 1.39
N LEU A 30 6.36 -6.17 0.61
CA LEU A 30 4.97 -5.94 1.00
C LEU A 30 4.48 -6.92 2.08
N ASP A 31 5.07 -8.10 2.22
CA ASP A 31 4.64 -9.09 3.22
C ASP A 31 4.68 -8.53 4.65
N LYS A 32 5.63 -7.62 4.91
CA LYS A 32 5.77 -6.96 6.21
C LYS A 32 4.62 -6.00 6.52
N GLY A 33 3.92 -5.47 5.52
CA GLY A 33 2.86 -4.47 5.68
C GLY A 33 1.44 -4.97 5.42
N VAL A 34 1.27 -6.20 4.91
CA VAL A 34 -0.06 -6.76 4.62
C VAL A 34 -0.71 -7.24 5.91
N VAL A 35 -1.92 -6.74 6.18
CA VAL A 35 -2.75 -7.15 7.31
C VAL A 35 -3.99 -7.87 6.77
N ASP A 36 -4.02 -9.20 6.97
CA ASP A 36 -5.16 -10.04 6.61
C ASP A 36 -6.32 -9.83 7.59
N THR A 37 -7.50 -9.51 7.05
CA THR A 37 -8.75 -9.25 7.79
C THR A 37 -9.67 -10.47 7.86
N SER A 38 -9.26 -11.63 7.34
CA SER A 38 -10.03 -12.89 7.40
C SER A 38 -10.11 -13.48 8.81
N ALA A 39 -9.12 -13.15 9.66
CA ALA A 39 -9.16 -13.49 11.07
C ALA A 39 -10.29 -12.74 11.77
N LYS A 40 -11.20 -13.48 12.42
CA LYS A 40 -12.39 -12.91 13.08
C LYS A 40 -12.10 -12.11 14.36
N ASP A 41 -10.83 -12.02 14.76
CA ASP A 41 -10.43 -11.30 15.97
C ASP A 41 -10.03 -9.87 15.64
N GLY A 42 -10.95 -8.93 15.87
CA GLY A 42 -10.75 -7.51 15.65
C GLY A 42 -9.65 -6.87 16.53
N SER A 43 -9.38 -7.44 17.70
CA SER A 43 -8.30 -6.96 18.57
C SER A 43 -6.93 -7.16 17.92
N SER A 44 -6.76 -8.29 17.22
CA SER A 44 -5.56 -8.61 16.44
C SER A 44 -5.38 -7.67 15.25
N LEU A 45 -6.47 -7.23 14.61
CA LEU A 45 -6.43 -6.28 13.49
C LEU A 45 -5.93 -4.90 13.93
N LEU A 46 -6.52 -4.33 14.97
CA LEU A 46 -6.15 -3.01 15.47
C LEU A 46 -4.72 -2.96 15.99
N GLN A 47 -4.29 -4.02 16.67
CA GLN A 47 -2.92 -4.11 17.15
C GLN A 47 -1.91 -4.16 15.99
N ARG A 48 -2.20 -4.92 14.93
CA ARG A 48 -1.34 -4.98 13.74
C ARG A 48 -1.25 -3.62 13.04
N LEU A 49 -2.38 -2.94 12.85
CA LEU A 49 -2.40 -1.60 12.26
C LEU A 49 -1.65 -0.57 13.12
N SER A 50 -1.79 -0.66 14.44
CA SER A 50 -1.04 0.19 15.39
C SER A 50 0.47 -0.05 15.30
N ASN A 51 0.89 -1.31 15.16
CA ASN A 51 2.31 -1.65 14.97
C ASN A 51 2.88 -1.09 13.66
N HIS A 52 2.04 -0.80 12.67
CA HIS A 52 2.41 -0.08 11.45
C HIS A 52 2.37 1.46 11.60
N GLY A 53 2.19 1.98 12.82
CA GLY A 53 2.22 3.41 13.11
C GLY A 53 0.95 4.16 12.74
N LEU A 54 -0.15 3.45 12.50
CA LEU A 54 -1.47 4.02 12.27
C LEU A 54 -2.18 4.25 13.60
N ARG A 55 -2.88 5.37 13.73
CA ARG A 55 -3.80 5.56 14.86
C ARG A 55 -5.10 4.86 14.53
N VAL A 56 -5.58 4.06 15.47
CA VAL A 56 -6.79 3.29 15.30
C VAL A 56 -7.71 3.44 16.50
N ALA A 57 -9.01 3.33 16.27
CA ALA A 57 -10.04 3.36 17.30
C ALA A 57 -11.11 2.31 17.02
N GLU A 58 -11.74 1.83 18.09
CA GLU A 58 -12.83 0.86 18.04
C GLU A 58 -14.10 1.46 18.66
N ASP A 59 -15.23 1.30 17.98
CA ASP A 59 -16.55 1.56 18.53
C ASP A 59 -17.37 0.27 18.53
N HIS A 60 -17.33 -0.45 19.65
CA HIS A 60 -18.07 -1.69 19.84
C HIS A 60 -19.60 -1.50 19.72
N ARG A 61 -20.13 -0.31 20.02
CA ARG A 61 -21.59 -0.07 19.96
C ARG A 61 -22.07 0.00 18.51
N ARG A 62 -21.22 0.50 17.62
CA ARG A 62 -21.50 0.62 16.18
C ARG A 62 -20.91 -0.50 15.35
N ASN A 63 -20.12 -1.39 15.96
CA ASN A 63 -19.34 -2.41 15.26
C ASN A 63 -18.45 -1.79 14.16
N LEU A 64 -17.71 -0.74 14.52
CA LEU A 64 -16.87 0.03 13.60
C LEU A 64 -15.42 0.10 14.09
N TYR A 65 -14.51 0.01 13.13
CA TYR A 65 -13.09 0.33 13.29
C TYR A 65 -12.77 1.59 12.51
N THR A 66 -12.02 2.49 13.13
CA THR A 66 -11.53 3.72 12.50
C THR A 66 -10.02 3.65 12.41
N VAL A 67 -9.48 3.98 11.23
CA VAL A 67 -8.04 4.03 10.95
C VAL A 67 -7.72 5.42 10.39
N GLU A 68 -6.90 6.19 11.10
CA GLU A 68 -6.48 7.51 10.63
C GLU A 68 -5.35 7.38 9.59
N CYS A 69 -5.59 7.93 8.41
CA CYS A 69 -4.65 8.00 7.30
C CYS A 69 -4.91 9.25 6.46
N ASP A 70 -3.96 9.64 5.62
CA ASP A 70 -4.09 10.81 4.75
C ASP A 70 -4.84 10.45 3.45
N ALA A 71 -4.74 9.19 3.01
CA ALA A 71 -5.43 8.67 1.84
C ALA A 71 -5.74 7.17 1.96
N VAL A 72 -6.86 6.76 1.39
CA VAL A 72 -7.23 5.35 1.19
C VAL A 72 -7.26 5.05 -0.30
N VAL A 73 -6.57 3.99 -0.70
CA VAL A 73 -6.63 3.44 -2.07
C VAL A 73 -7.44 2.15 -2.03
N VAL A 74 -8.55 2.12 -2.77
CA VAL A 74 -9.38 0.91 -2.90
C VAL A 74 -8.98 0.19 -4.19
N GLY A 75 -8.44 -1.00 -4.04
CA GLY A 75 -7.93 -1.86 -5.11
C GLY A 75 -6.40 -1.87 -5.19
N SER A 76 -5.76 -3.03 -5.04
CA SER A 76 -4.30 -3.18 -5.11
C SER A 76 -3.77 -3.49 -6.52
N GLY A 77 -4.63 -3.40 -7.53
CA GLY A 77 -4.25 -3.60 -8.94
C GLY A 77 -3.17 -2.65 -9.44
N CYS A 78 -2.80 -2.77 -10.71
CA CYS A 78 -1.69 -2.02 -11.31
C CYS A 78 -1.79 -0.50 -11.12
N GLY A 79 -2.98 0.08 -11.26
CA GLY A 79 -3.19 1.51 -11.03
C GLY A 79 -3.14 1.90 -9.55
N GLY A 80 -3.80 1.12 -8.68
CA GLY A 80 -3.90 1.42 -7.25
C GLY A 80 -2.55 1.35 -6.55
N SER A 81 -1.75 0.32 -6.84
CA SER A 81 -0.41 0.19 -6.27
C SER A 81 0.53 1.31 -6.68
N VAL A 82 0.47 1.77 -7.94
CA VAL A 82 1.27 2.92 -8.40
C VAL A 82 0.82 4.20 -7.70
N ALA A 83 -0.48 4.45 -7.61
CA ALA A 83 -1.01 5.62 -6.91
C ALA A 83 -0.60 5.63 -5.42
N ALA A 84 -0.75 4.48 -4.75
CA ALA A 84 -0.37 4.32 -3.35
C ALA A 84 1.13 4.56 -3.13
N ALA A 85 1.98 4.02 -4.01
CA ALA A 85 3.43 4.19 -3.93
C ALA A 85 3.85 5.67 -4.10
N LEU A 86 3.24 6.39 -5.05
CA LEU A 86 3.54 7.81 -5.26
C LEU A 86 3.09 8.68 -4.08
N LEU A 87 1.92 8.40 -3.51
CA LEU A 87 1.44 9.08 -2.30
C LEU A 87 2.36 8.80 -1.10
N ALA A 88 2.71 7.53 -0.87
CA ALA A 88 3.61 7.16 0.23
C ALA A 88 5.01 7.77 0.08
N LYS A 89 5.57 7.80 -1.14
CA LYS A 89 6.85 8.45 -1.45
C LYS A 89 6.82 9.96 -1.18
N SER A 90 5.63 10.57 -1.23
CA SER A 90 5.42 11.99 -0.90
C SER A 90 5.25 12.23 0.61
N GLY A 91 5.32 11.20 1.44
CA GLY A 91 5.25 11.28 2.90
C GLY A 91 3.86 11.07 3.49
N TYR A 92 2.85 10.74 2.69
CA TYR A 92 1.49 10.48 3.18
C TYR A 92 1.36 9.09 3.81
N LYS A 93 0.55 8.98 4.87
CA LYS A 93 0.08 7.71 5.42
C LYS A 93 -1.02 7.15 4.53
N VAL A 94 -0.70 6.12 3.76
CA VAL A 94 -1.63 5.52 2.80
C VAL A 94 -2.05 4.13 3.26
N VAL A 95 -3.36 3.87 3.25
CA VAL A 95 -3.92 2.53 3.46
C VAL A 95 -4.44 2.01 2.12
N VAL A 96 -4.03 0.80 1.74
CA VAL A 96 -4.57 0.11 0.55
C VAL A 96 -5.54 -0.96 1.01
N MET A 97 -6.76 -0.95 0.49
CA MET A 97 -7.81 -1.93 0.78
C MET A 97 -8.15 -2.70 -0.49
N GLU A 98 -8.15 -4.02 -0.42
CA GLU A 98 -8.50 -4.91 -1.52
C GLU A 98 -9.51 -5.94 -1.03
N LYS A 99 -10.35 -6.46 -1.93
CA LYS A 99 -11.31 -7.51 -1.61
C LYS A 99 -10.65 -8.89 -1.54
N GLY A 100 -9.68 -9.10 -2.44
CA GLY A 100 -8.99 -10.36 -2.70
C GLY A 100 -8.07 -10.85 -1.59
#